data_AF-A0A961QEE9-F1
#
_entry.id   AF-A0A961QEE9-F1
#
_cell.length_a   1.000
_cell.length_b   1.000
_cell.length_c   1.000
_cell.angle_alpha   90.00
_cell.angle_beta   90.00
_cell.angle_gamma   90.00
#
_symmetry.space_group_name_H-M   'P 1'
#
loop_
_entity.id
_entity.type
_entity.pdbx_description
1 polymer ?
#
loop_
_entity_poly.entity_id
_entity_poly.type
_entity_poly.pdbx_seq_one_letter_code
_entity_poly.pdbx_strand_id
1 'polypeptide(L)'
;MLRAILLLLLLLPLAGCFETAPLTEAATRVLQPASGPAQVRVLNGAVAVTGPAGYCVDVEATRESDIEAFVLLVRCRNTLRPSPVLSATITGLDTDGNPETFRRLTGFLQSAPGRAQLSRTGDPRDVEVVEATFAEGAIWLLIHDSGNPRAFDETYWRAILPVAGRIVTLSVLAAADHPFERDSGLGILRGFVMRMRAVNAQR
;
A
#
# COMPACT_ATOMS: atom_id res chain seq x y z
N MET A 1 26.25 -16.33 -42.19
CA MET A 1 26.76 -15.61 -41.02
C MET A 1 25.92 -14.35 -40.82
N LEU A 2 24.99 -14.34 -39.86
CA LEU A 2 24.79 -13.22 -38.92
C LEU A 2 23.70 -13.63 -37.92
N ARG A 3 24.12 -13.82 -36.67
CA ARG A 3 23.27 -13.94 -35.49
C ARG A 3 22.70 -12.54 -35.21
N ALA A 4 21.39 -12.37 -35.33
CA ALA A 4 20.69 -11.28 -34.66
C ALA A 4 19.87 -11.90 -33.53
N ILE A 5 20.54 -12.11 -32.39
CA ILE A 5 19.88 -12.44 -31.13
C ILE A 5 19.25 -11.13 -30.66
N LEU A 6 17.96 -10.97 -30.91
CA LEU A 6 17.15 -9.90 -30.37
C LEU A 6 16.98 -10.19 -28.87
N LEU A 7 17.82 -9.59 -28.02
CA LEU A 7 17.57 -9.56 -26.58
C LEU A 7 16.31 -8.72 -26.35
N LEU A 8 15.19 -9.42 -26.14
CA LEU A 8 13.97 -8.85 -25.59
C LEU A 8 14.27 -8.48 -24.14
N LEU A 9 14.56 -7.21 -23.88
CA LEU A 9 14.53 -6.64 -22.52
C LEU A 9 13.08 -6.74 -22.02
N LEU A 10 12.76 -7.83 -21.31
CA LEU A 10 11.56 -7.91 -20.50
C LEU A 10 11.66 -6.84 -19.41
N LEU A 11 10.96 -5.73 -19.62
CA LEU A 11 10.54 -4.80 -18.58
C LEU A 11 9.63 -5.58 -17.63
N LEU A 12 10.20 -6.15 -16.57
CA LEU A 12 9.43 -6.65 -15.43
C LEU A 12 8.65 -5.46 -14.83
N PRO A 13 7.31 -5.47 -14.84
CA PRO A 13 6.54 -4.46 -14.15
C PRO A 13 6.74 -4.70 -12.64
N LEU A 14 7.63 -3.93 -12.04
CA LEU A 14 7.95 -3.97 -10.62
C LEU A 14 6.79 -3.35 -9.83
N ALA A 15 5.99 -4.19 -9.15
CA ALA A 15 5.05 -3.95 -8.04
C ALA A 15 4.03 -2.79 -8.09
N GLY A 16 4.39 -1.59 -8.57
CA GLY A 16 3.50 -0.41 -8.57
C GLY A 16 2.21 -0.63 -9.37
N CYS A 17 2.26 -1.36 -10.49
CA CYS A 17 1.07 -1.61 -11.30
C CYS A 17 0.00 -2.46 -10.62
N PHE A 18 0.38 -3.32 -9.66
CA PHE A 18 -0.55 -4.27 -9.06
C PHE A 18 -1.60 -3.58 -8.18
N GLU A 19 -1.20 -2.55 -7.43
CA GLU A 19 -2.11 -1.70 -6.64
C GLU A 19 -2.83 -0.66 -7.51
N THR A 20 -2.18 -0.12 -8.56
CA THR A 20 -2.73 1.02 -9.32
C THR A 20 -4.06 0.71 -9.99
N ALA A 21 -4.19 -0.44 -10.66
CA ALA A 21 -5.41 -0.81 -11.36
C ALA A 21 -6.62 -0.94 -10.42
N PRO A 22 -6.60 -1.78 -9.36
CA PRO A 22 -7.74 -1.90 -8.46
C PRO A 22 -8.03 -0.62 -7.66
N LEU A 23 -7.02 0.17 -7.31
CA LEU A 23 -7.24 1.45 -6.63
C LEU A 23 -7.93 2.47 -7.55
N THR A 24 -7.53 2.53 -8.83
CA THR A 24 -8.17 3.40 -9.82
C THR A 24 -9.61 2.96 -10.10
N GLU A 25 -9.85 1.66 -10.23
CA GLU A 25 -11.20 1.10 -10.38
C GLU A 25 -12.08 1.50 -9.18
N ALA A 26 -11.59 1.31 -7.96
CA ALA A 26 -12.29 1.70 -6.74
C ALA A 26 -12.59 3.22 -6.69
N ALA A 27 -11.66 4.05 -7.15
CA ALA A 27 -11.85 5.50 -7.26
C ALA A 27 -13.00 5.87 -8.22
N THR A 28 -13.15 5.16 -9.34
CA THR A 28 -14.23 5.44 -10.32
C THR A 28 -15.63 5.13 -9.79
N ARG A 29 -15.75 4.26 -8.78
CA ARG A 29 -17.02 3.92 -8.12
C ARG A 29 -17.51 5.01 -7.16
N VAL A 30 -16.95 6.22 -7.26
CA VAL A 30 -17.26 7.39 -6.41
C VAL A 30 -17.16 7.03 -4.91
N LEU A 31 -16.23 6.14 -4.57
CA LEU A 31 -16.07 5.63 -3.21
C LEU A 31 -17.37 5.05 -2.62
N GLN A 32 -18.30 4.55 -3.44
CA GLN A 32 -19.42 3.71 -2.99
C GLN A 32 -18.87 2.31 -2.76
N PRO A 33 -18.42 1.99 -1.55
CA PRO A 33 -17.57 0.84 -1.37
C PRO A 33 -18.42 -0.40 -1.10
N ALA A 34 -18.07 -1.52 -1.72
CA ALA A 34 -18.72 -2.80 -1.46
C ALA A 34 -18.19 -3.36 -0.13
N SER A 35 -18.70 -2.86 1.00
CA SER A 35 -18.26 -3.29 2.32
C SER A 35 -18.52 -4.78 2.53
N GLY A 36 -17.44 -5.56 2.64
CA GLY A 36 -17.46 -6.99 2.94
C GLY A 36 -17.07 -7.29 4.38
N PRO A 37 -16.38 -8.41 4.66
CA PRO A 37 -15.98 -8.78 6.01
C PRO A 37 -14.96 -7.80 6.60
N ALA A 38 -14.85 -7.76 7.93
CA ALA A 38 -13.86 -6.94 8.64
C ALA A 38 -12.40 -7.43 8.45
N GLN A 39 -12.23 -8.64 7.92
CA GLN A 39 -10.95 -9.28 7.72
C GLN A 39 -11.01 -10.27 6.55
N VAL A 40 -9.92 -10.36 5.79
CA VAL A 40 -9.67 -11.44 4.83
C VAL A 40 -8.32 -12.10 5.11
N ARG A 41 -8.08 -13.25 4.50
CA ARG A 41 -6.74 -13.85 4.44
C ARG A 41 -6.30 -13.93 2.99
N VAL A 42 -5.03 -13.64 2.75
CA VAL A 42 -4.41 -13.62 1.43
C VAL A 42 -3.13 -14.44 1.43
N LEU A 43 -2.59 -14.68 0.24
CA LEU A 43 -1.45 -15.52 -0.06
C LEU A 43 -1.61 -16.92 0.55
N ASN A 44 -2.66 -17.63 0.12
CA ASN A 44 -3.00 -18.97 0.62
C ASN A 44 -3.16 -19.03 2.15
N GLY A 45 -3.66 -17.95 2.73
CA GLY A 45 -3.92 -17.87 4.16
C GLY A 45 -2.73 -17.40 4.99
N ALA A 46 -1.58 -17.09 4.39
CA ALA A 46 -0.35 -16.70 5.09
C ALA A 46 -0.53 -15.40 5.89
N VAL A 47 -1.19 -14.39 5.32
CA VAL A 47 -1.38 -13.08 5.94
C VAL A 47 -2.87 -12.80 6.15
N ALA A 48 -3.24 -12.44 7.38
CA ALA A 48 -4.55 -11.87 7.67
C ALA A 48 -4.51 -10.35 7.50
N VAL A 49 -5.47 -9.79 6.76
CA VAL A 49 -5.57 -8.35 6.51
C VAL A 49 -6.80 -7.78 7.21
N THR A 50 -6.59 -6.80 8.09
CA THR A 50 -7.67 -6.13 8.83
C THR A 50 -7.30 -4.70 9.17
N GLY A 51 -8.29 -3.79 9.10
CA GLY A 51 -8.12 -2.38 9.40
C GLY A 51 -8.41 -2.01 10.86
N PRO A 52 -8.34 -0.71 11.20
CA PRO A 52 -8.90 -0.16 12.43
C PRO A 52 -10.40 -0.49 12.58
N ALA A 53 -10.92 -0.40 13.80
CA ALA A 53 -12.34 -0.65 14.04
C ALA A 53 -13.24 0.24 13.16
N GLY A 54 -14.27 -0.36 12.55
CA GLY A 54 -15.18 0.32 11.62
C GLY A 54 -14.74 0.30 10.15
N TYR A 55 -13.63 -0.37 9.84
CA TYR A 55 -13.21 -0.68 8.47
C TYR A 55 -13.54 -2.12 8.08
N CYS A 56 -14.02 -2.27 6.84
CA CYS A 56 -14.34 -3.53 6.20
C CYS A 56 -13.56 -3.62 4.90
N VAL A 57 -13.30 -4.84 4.44
CA VAL A 57 -12.63 -5.10 3.18
C VAL A 57 -13.59 -4.79 2.03
N ASP A 58 -13.14 -4.04 1.04
CA ASP A 58 -13.81 -3.93 -0.25
C ASP A 58 -13.43 -5.17 -1.08
N VAL A 59 -14.35 -6.13 -1.10
CA VAL A 59 -14.12 -7.44 -1.75
C VAL A 59 -14.01 -7.32 -3.25
N GLU A 60 -14.62 -6.30 -3.85
CA GLU A 60 -14.59 -6.09 -5.30
C GLU A 60 -13.28 -5.45 -5.76
N ALA A 61 -12.66 -4.62 -4.91
CA ALA A 61 -11.34 -4.03 -5.16
C ALA A 61 -10.18 -4.94 -4.75
N THR A 62 -10.44 -6.00 -3.99
CA THR A 62 -9.41 -6.96 -3.58
C THR A 62 -8.89 -7.74 -4.79
N ARG A 63 -7.57 -7.85 -4.93
CA ARG A 63 -6.88 -8.61 -5.98
C ARG A 63 -5.81 -9.48 -5.34
N GLU A 64 -5.69 -10.72 -5.80
CA GLU A 64 -4.68 -11.64 -5.30
C GLU A 64 -4.12 -12.45 -6.47
N SER A 65 -2.82 -12.69 -6.41
CA SER A 65 -2.05 -13.59 -7.26
C SER A 65 -1.18 -14.49 -6.38
N ASP A 66 -0.44 -15.41 -6.98
CA ASP A 66 0.45 -16.31 -6.24
C ASP A 66 1.58 -15.59 -5.49
N ILE A 67 1.95 -14.37 -5.94
CA ILE A 67 3.13 -13.65 -5.46
C ILE A 67 2.80 -12.27 -4.88
N GLU A 68 1.56 -11.82 -4.94
CA GLU A 68 1.16 -10.50 -4.46
C GLU A 68 -0.34 -10.43 -4.20
N ALA A 69 -0.73 -9.71 -3.15
CA ALA A 69 -2.12 -9.43 -2.82
C ALA A 69 -2.32 -7.94 -2.51
N PHE A 70 -3.46 -7.42 -2.95
CA PHE A 70 -3.90 -6.05 -2.75
C PHE A 70 -5.29 -6.09 -2.13
N VAL A 71 -5.44 -5.43 -0.98
CA VAL A 71 -6.69 -5.36 -0.23
C VAL A 71 -7.00 -3.91 0.02
N LEU A 72 -8.17 -3.47 -0.43
CA LEU A 72 -8.71 -2.16 -0.13
C LEU A 72 -9.64 -2.27 1.08
N LEU A 73 -9.57 -1.32 2.00
CA LEU A 73 -10.45 -1.23 3.15
C LEU A 73 -11.14 0.12 3.19
N VAL A 74 -12.42 0.06 3.50
CA VAL A 74 -13.38 1.15 3.44
C VAL A 74 -14.21 1.15 4.72
N ARG A 75 -14.97 2.19 5.00
CA ARG A 75 -15.87 2.16 6.17
C ARG A 75 -16.94 1.09 5.98
N CYS A 76 -17.18 0.28 7.01
CA CYS A 76 -18.24 -0.75 6.99
C CYS A 76 -19.65 -0.16 6.84
N ARG A 77 -19.81 1.12 7.17
CA ARG A 77 -21.07 1.85 7.06
C ARG A 77 -20.78 3.17 6.37
N ASN A 78 -21.68 3.59 5.49
CA ASN A 78 -21.59 4.91 4.89
C ASN A 78 -21.59 5.99 5.97
N THR A 79 -20.68 6.94 5.81
CA THR A 79 -20.55 8.11 6.68
C THR A 79 -20.93 9.35 5.90
N LEU A 80 -21.56 10.32 6.57
CA LEU A 80 -21.90 11.61 5.95
C LEU A 80 -20.66 12.45 5.58
N ARG A 81 -19.53 12.19 6.25
CA ARG A 81 -18.24 12.80 5.94
C ARG A 81 -17.40 11.82 5.11
N PRO A 82 -16.63 12.31 4.12
CA PRO A 82 -15.62 11.48 3.44
C PRO A 82 -14.70 10.85 4.48
N SER A 83 -14.54 9.53 4.38
CA SER A 83 -13.65 8.76 5.24
C SER A 83 -12.42 8.32 4.45
N PRO A 84 -11.27 8.13 5.13
CA PRO A 84 -10.09 7.58 4.48
C PRO A 84 -10.39 6.22 3.90
N VAL A 85 -9.80 5.94 2.74
CA VAL A 85 -9.63 4.58 2.24
C VAL A 85 -8.25 4.09 2.68
N LEU A 86 -8.17 2.82 3.07
CA LEU A 86 -6.91 2.17 3.43
C LEU A 86 -6.57 1.14 2.38
N SER A 87 -5.29 0.97 2.07
CA SER A 87 -4.83 -0.13 1.22
C SER A 87 -3.76 -0.95 1.92
N ALA A 88 -3.74 -2.25 1.65
CA ALA A 88 -2.66 -3.15 2.01
C ALA A 88 -2.18 -3.89 0.76
N THR A 89 -0.90 -3.77 0.46
CA THR A 89 -0.20 -4.54 -0.57
C THR A 89 0.76 -5.50 0.13
N ILE A 90 0.64 -6.79 -0.14
CA ILE A 90 1.40 -7.86 0.51
C ILE A 90 2.18 -8.57 -0.58
N THR A 91 3.51 -8.54 -0.50
CA THR A 91 4.36 -9.27 -1.43
C THR A 91 4.55 -10.72 -0.95
N GLY A 92 4.71 -11.65 -1.88
CA GLY A 92 5.09 -13.04 -1.63
C GLY A 92 6.57 -13.21 -1.24
N LEU A 93 7.34 -12.12 -1.19
CA LEU A 93 8.74 -12.14 -0.79
C LEU A 93 8.86 -12.46 0.70
N ASP A 94 9.68 -13.47 1.00
CA ASP A 94 10.06 -13.80 2.36
C ASP A 94 10.91 -12.67 2.97
N THR A 95 10.67 -12.38 4.24
CA THR A 95 11.52 -11.48 5.03
C THR A 95 11.69 -12.02 6.45
N ASP A 96 12.91 -11.92 6.97
CA ASP A 96 13.24 -12.20 8.37
C ASP A 96 12.91 -11.01 9.30
N GLY A 97 12.43 -9.89 8.74
CA GLY A 97 12.12 -8.69 9.49
C GLY A 97 13.34 -7.95 10.05
N ASN A 98 14.56 -8.22 9.54
CA ASN A 98 15.79 -7.63 10.06
C ASN A 98 15.72 -6.08 10.05
N PRO A 99 15.79 -5.40 11.21
CA PRO A 99 15.69 -3.95 11.30
C PRO A 99 16.72 -3.18 10.47
N GLU A 100 17.94 -3.72 10.31
CA GLU A 100 18.96 -3.07 9.49
C GLU A 100 18.62 -3.06 8.00
N THR A 101 17.98 -4.13 7.51
CA THR A 101 17.52 -4.22 6.13
C THR A 101 16.47 -3.15 5.86
N PHE A 102 15.50 -2.98 6.75
CA PHE A 102 14.47 -1.93 6.61
C PHE A 102 15.04 -0.52 6.80
N ARG A 103 16.05 -0.33 7.65
CA ARG A 103 16.77 0.95 7.77
C ARG A 103 17.50 1.31 6.48
N ARG A 104 18.19 0.36 5.85
CA ARG A 104 18.82 0.56 4.52
C ARG A 104 17.78 0.83 3.45
N LEU A 105 16.67 0.10 3.47
CA LEU A 105 15.54 0.29 2.55
C LEU A 105 14.95 1.71 2.67
N THR A 106 14.89 2.28 3.88
CA THR A 106 14.41 3.65 4.10
C THR A 106 15.22 4.67 3.30
N GLY A 107 16.56 4.54 3.30
CA GLY A 107 17.43 5.40 2.48
C GLY A 107 17.28 5.12 0.98
N PHE A 108 17.15 3.84 0.60
CA PHE A 108 16.93 3.46 -0.81
C PHE A 108 15.66 4.08 -1.39
N LEU A 109 14.55 4.11 -0.65
CA LEU A 109 13.26 4.64 -1.11
C LEU A 109 13.31 6.13 -1.48
N GLN A 110 14.30 6.87 -0.99
CA GLN A 110 14.53 8.28 -1.35
C GLN A 110 15.29 8.44 -2.68
N SER A 111 15.99 7.40 -3.14
CA SER A 111 16.71 7.40 -4.43
C SER A 111 15.75 7.34 -5.62
N ALA A 112 16.18 7.72 -6.82
CA ALA A 112 15.33 7.63 -8.00
C ALA A 112 14.80 6.20 -8.25
N PRO A 113 15.62 5.12 -8.21
CA PRO A 113 15.09 3.76 -8.32
C PRO A 113 14.08 3.40 -7.22
N GLY A 114 14.30 3.86 -5.98
CA GLY A 114 13.38 3.65 -4.87
C GLY A 114 12.04 4.38 -5.04
N ARG A 115 12.07 5.62 -5.49
CA ARG A 115 10.85 6.38 -5.81
C ARG A 115 10.07 5.77 -6.96
N ALA A 116 10.75 5.16 -7.93
CA ALA A 116 10.08 4.40 -8.98
C ALA A 116 9.28 3.22 -8.43
N GLN A 117 9.72 2.59 -7.33
CA GLN A 117 8.96 1.54 -6.64
C GLN A 117 7.75 2.07 -5.87
N LEU A 118 7.82 3.33 -5.40
CA LEU A 118 6.71 3.98 -4.71
C LEU A 118 5.66 4.54 -5.67
N SER A 119 6.08 4.88 -6.88
CA SER A 119 5.28 5.50 -7.93
C SER A 119 4.22 4.56 -8.48
N ARG A 120 3.00 5.05 -8.57
CA ARG A 120 1.88 4.32 -9.19
C ARG A 120 2.01 4.17 -10.70
N THR A 121 2.76 5.06 -11.34
CA THR A 121 3.06 5.02 -12.79
C THR A 121 4.39 4.33 -13.09
N GLY A 122 5.21 4.11 -12.05
CA GLY A 122 6.60 3.66 -12.17
C GLY A 122 7.59 4.79 -12.49
N ASP A 123 7.13 6.03 -12.72
CA ASP A 123 8.02 7.17 -12.94
C ASP A 123 8.45 7.77 -11.59
N PRO A 124 9.76 7.79 -11.26
CA PRO A 124 10.25 8.37 -10.01
C PRO A 124 10.15 9.90 -9.92
N ARG A 125 9.76 10.57 -11.01
CA ARG A 125 9.51 12.02 -11.06
C ARG A 125 8.11 12.38 -10.57
N ASP A 126 7.17 11.43 -10.61
CA ASP A 126 5.81 11.63 -10.11
C ASP A 126 5.78 11.59 -8.58
N VAL A 127 6.83 11.06 -7.94
CA VAL A 127 6.91 10.86 -6.50
C VAL A 127 7.96 11.76 -5.86
N GLU A 128 7.54 12.48 -4.83
CA GLU A 128 8.38 13.10 -3.82
C GLU A 128 8.20 12.39 -2.47
N VAL A 129 9.32 12.01 -1.84
CA VAL A 129 9.33 11.48 -0.48
C VAL A 129 9.51 12.65 0.47
N VAL A 130 8.39 13.17 0.98
CA VAL A 130 8.36 14.34 1.87
C VAL A 130 8.94 13.99 3.25
N GLU A 131 8.68 12.78 3.73
CA GLU A 131 9.23 12.28 4.99
C GLU A 131 9.52 10.78 4.86
N ALA A 132 10.62 10.32 5.48
CA ALA A 132 10.96 8.92 5.56
C ALA A 132 11.71 8.60 6.85
N THR A 133 11.07 7.81 7.72
CA THR A 133 11.61 7.47 9.04
C THR A 133 11.47 5.97 9.29
N PHE A 134 12.52 5.32 9.79
CA PHE A 134 12.42 3.97 10.33
C PHE A 134 12.23 4.02 11.85
N ALA A 135 11.08 3.59 12.34
CA ALA A 135 10.75 3.56 13.75
C ALA A 135 9.81 2.39 14.06
N GLU A 136 9.95 1.81 15.26
CA GLU A 136 9.07 0.74 15.74
C GLU A 136 8.98 -0.46 14.79
N GLY A 137 10.06 -0.77 14.06
CA GLY A 137 10.10 -1.88 13.10
C GLY A 137 9.29 -1.66 11.82
N ALA A 138 9.00 -0.41 11.46
CA ALA A 138 8.34 -0.03 10.22
C ALA A 138 9.03 1.19 9.59
N ILE A 139 8.98 1.28 8.27
CA ILE A 139 9.30 2.49 7.51
C ILE A 139 8.02 3.30 7.42
N TRP A 140 8.05 4.55 7.84
CA TRP A 140 6.94 5.50 7.77
C TRP A 140 7.29 6.55 6.73
N LEU A 141 6.41 6.72 5.75
CA LEU A 141 6.62 7.58 4.60
C LEU A 141 5.44 8.55 4.48
N LEU A 142 5.75 9.84 4.38
CA LEU A 142 4.83 10.81 3.79
C LEU A 142 5.26 11.02 2.34
N ILE A 143 4.35 10.75 1.42
CA ILE A 143 4.62 10.76 -0.02
C ILE A 143 3.69 11.78 -0.67
N HIS A 144 4.22 12.56 -1.61
CA HIS A 144 3.45 13.27 -2.61
C HIS A 144 3.61 12.52 -3.94
N ASP A 145 2.52 12.09 -4.57
CA ASP A 145 2.49 11.31 -5.81
C ASP A 145 1.48 11.90 -6.80
N SER A 146 1.97 12.60 -7.83
CA SER A 146 1.11 13.17 -8.88
C SER A 146 0.47 12.11 -9.78
N GLY A 147 0.88 10.84 -9.65
CA GLY A 147 0.26 9.68 -10.28
C GLY A 147 -0.91 9.07 -9.50
N ASN A 148 -1.28 9.62 -8.34
CA ASN A 148 -2.41 9.14 -7.55
C ASN A 148 -3.75 9.35 -8.28
N PRO A 149 -4.76 8.45 -8.19
CA PRO A 149 -6.06 8.70 -8.79
C PRO A 149 -6.67 10.00 -8.27
N ARG A 150 -7.21 10.82 -9.18
CA ARG A 150 -7.75 12.17 -8.89
C ARG A 150 -8.84 12.23 -7.80
N ALA A 151 -9.44 11.10 -7.45
CA ALA A 151 -10.40 11.02 -6.35
C ALA A 151 -9.72 11.14 -4.97
N PHE A 152 -8.41 10.93 -4.90
CA PHE A 152 -7.62 10.95 -3.67
C PHE A 152 -6.62 12.10 -3.65
N ASP A 153 -6.28 12.56 -2.45
CA ASP A 153 -5.19 13.52 -2.23
C ASP A 153 -3.86 12.93 -2.71
N GLU A 154 -3.09 13.69 -3.49
CA GLU A 154 -1.76 13.30 -3.97
C GLU A 154 -0.77 13.12 -2.81
N THR A 155 -1.03 13.73 -1.65
CA THR A 155 -0.22 13.57 -0.45
C THR A 155 -0.84 12.54 0.49
N TYR A 156 -0.12 11.47 0.80
CA TYR A 156 -0.64 10.39 1.67
C TYR A 156 0.45 9.72 2.49
N TRP A 157 0.02 9.09 3.58
CA TRP A 157 0.88 8.30 4.45
C TRP A 157 0.95 6.85 3.98
N ARG A 158 2.16 6.29 4.01
CA ARG A 158 2.44 4.88 3.72
C ARG A 158 3.38 4.29 4.76
N ALA A 159 3.13 3.05 5.18
CA ALA A 159 4.04 2.26 6.01
C ALA A 159 4.53 1.04 5.25
N ILE A 160 5.79 0.66 5.43
CA ILE A 160 6.35 -0.61 4.93
C ILE A 160 6.95 -1.37 6.11
N LEU A 161 6.49 -2.60 6.32
CA LEU A 161 6.84 -3.37 7.51
C LEU A 161 6.77 -4.89 7.27
N PRO A 162 7.52 -5.69 8.04
CA PRO A 162 7.35 -7.13 8.04
C PRO A 162 6.08 -7.52 8.80
N VAL A 163 5.28 -8.42 8.22
CA VAL A 163 4.12 -9.06 8.87
C VAL A 163 4.07 -10.52 8.43
N ALA A 164 4.03 -11.46 9.40
CA ALA A 164 3.98 -12.90 9.12
C ALA A 164 5.01 -13.38 8.07
N GLY A 165 6.26 -12.91 8.18
CA GLY A 165 7.35 -13.27 7.27
C GLY A 165 7.21 -12.70 5.84
N ARG A 166 6.33 -11.74 5.61
CA ARG A 166 6.10 -11.07 4.31
C ARG A 166 6.36 -9.58 4.43
N ILE A 167 6.76 -8.94 3.33
CA ILE A 167 6.83 -7.47 3.25
C ILE A 167 5.43 -6.95 2.93
N VAL A 168 4.92 -6.09 3.81
CA VAL A 168 3.61 -5.45 3.69
C VAL A 168 3.78 -3.95 3.55
N THR A 169 3.01 -3.36 2.63
CA THR A 169 2.87 -1.93 2.43
C THR A 169 1.44 -1.53 2.79
N LEU A 170 1.26 -0.57 3.69
CA LEU A 170 -0.04 -0.05 4.11
C LEU A 170 -0.14 1.42 3.74
N SER A 171 -1.26 1.87 3.17
CA SER A 171 -1.47 3.29 2.83
C SER A 171 -2.78 3.83 3.41
N VAL A 172 -2.83 5.14 3.69
CA VAL A 172 -4.04 5.87 4.10
C VAL A 172 -4.28 7.01 3.12
N LEU A 173 -5.38 6.96 2.38
CA LEU A 173 -5.69 7.86 1.28
C LEU A 173 -6.91 8.71 1.67
N ALA A 174 -6.72 10.04 1.67
CA ALA A 174 -7.81 11.00 1.83
C ALA A 174 -8.53 11.21 0.50
N ALA A 175 -9.79 11.64 0.55
CA ALA A 175 -10.45 12.17 -0.64
C ALA A 175 -9.77 13.48 -1.06
N ALA A 176 -9.65 13.74 -2.37
CA ALA A 176 -8.94 14.91 -2.90
C ALA A 176 -9.54 16.24 -2.43
N ASP A 177 -10.86 16.29 -2.23
CA ASP A 177 -11.59 17.48 -1.77
C ASP A 177 -11.64 17.60 -0.23
N HIS A 178 -11.18 16.59 0.50
CA HIS A 178 -11.13 16.55 1.96
C HIS A 178 -9.80 15.93 2.45
N PRO A 179 -8.66 16.60 2.18
CA PRO A 179 -7.35 16.13 2.61
C PRO A 179 -7.28 16.08 4.15
N PHE A 180 -6.51 15.14 4.69
CA PHE A 180 -6.29 15.08 6.14
C PHE A 180 -5.25 16.11 6.59
N GLU A 181 -5.39 16.57 7.83
CA GLU A 181 -4.22 17.08 8.54
C GLU A 181 -3.17 15.97 8.65
N ARG A 182 -1.90 16.34 8.45
CA ARG A 182 -0.76 15.41 8.45
C ARG A 182 -0.81 14.41 9.60
N ASP A 183 -0.98 14.89 10.83
CA ASP A 183 -0.95 14.04 12.02
C ASP A 183 -2.16 13.11 12.14
N SER A 184 -3.31 13.53 11.61
CA SER A 184 -4.53 12.69 11.56
C SER A 184 -4.31 11.47 10.66
N GLY A 185 -3.73 11.66 9.47
CA GLY A 185 -3.38 10.57 8.56
C GLY A 185 -2.38 9.59 9.18
N LEU A 186 -1.35 10.10 9.85
CA LEU A 186 -0.35 9.28 10.54
C LEU A 186 -0.98 8.48 11.70
N GLY A 187 -1.88 9.08 12.47
CA GLY A 187 -2.62 8.41 13.53
C GLY A 187 -3.44 7.22 13.03
N ILE A 188 -4.12 7.38 11.89
CA ILE A 188 -4.88 6.29 11.24
C ILE A 188 -3.93 5.17 10.77
N LEU A 189 -2.82 5.53 10.13
CA LEU A 189 -1.83 4.56 9.65
C LEU A 189 -1.21 3.76 10.80
N ARG A 190 -0.88 4.41 11.92
CA ARG A 190 -0.42 3.73 13.15
C ARG A 190 -1.47 2.74 13.66
N GLY A 191 -2.74 3.14 13.71
CA GLY A 191 -3.84 2.25 14.05
C GLY A 191 -3.91 1.02 13.14
N PHE A 192 -3.73 1.22 11.83
CA PHE A 192 -3.73 0.14 10.85
C PHE A 192 -2.55 -0.82 11.04
N VAL A 193 -1.33 -0.28 11.19
CA VAL A 193 -0.11 -1.07 11.51
C VAL A 193 -0.31 -1.91 12.76
N MET A 194 -0.85 -1.33 13.85
CA MET A 194 -1.10 -2.07 15.10
C MET A 194 -2.07 -3.23 14.89
N ARG A 195 -3.17 -3.01 14.14
CA ARG A 195 -4.16 -4.06 13.86
C ARG A 195 -3.59 -5.19 13.00
N MET A 196 -2.81 -4.84 11.97
CA MET A 196 -2.11 -5.81 11.12
C MET A 196 -1.12 -6.67 11.90
N ARG A 197 -0.35 -6.08 12.81
CA ARG A 197 0.56 -6.83 13.69
C ARG A 197 -0.21 -7.74 14.65
N ALA A 198 -1.22 -7.20 15.34
CA ALA A 198 -1.96 -7.93 16.36
C ALA A 198 -2.63 -9.19 15.81
N VAL A 199 -3.25 -9.12 14.62
CA VAL A 199 -3.96 -10.27 14.03
C VAL A 199 -3.01 -11.36 13.50
N ASN A 200 -1.74 -11.03 13.28
CA ASN A 200 -0.73 -11.94 12.74
C ASN A 200 0.35 -12.36 13.76
N ALA A 201 0.25 -11.96 15.03
CA ALA A 201 1.28 -12.20 16.05
C ALA A 201 1.38 -13.65 16.57
N GLN A 202 0.43 -14.52 16.21
CA GLN A 202 0.31 -15.89 16.74
C GLN A 202 0.69 -16.97 15.72
N ARG A 203 1.56 -16.66 14.76
CA ARG A 203 2.03 -17.60 13.74
C ARG A 203 3.54 -17.59 13.62
#